data_AF-A0A1B6J9V6-F1
#
_entry.id   AF-A0A1B6J9V6-F1
#
_cell.length_a   1.000
_cell.length_b   1.000
_cell.length_c   1.000
_cell.angle_alpha   90.00
_cell.angle_beta   90.00
_cell.angle_gamma   90.00
#
_symmetry.space_group_name_H-M   'P 1'
#
loop_
_entity.id
_entity.type
_entity.pdbx_description
1 polymer ?
#
loop_
_entity_poly.entity_id
_entity_poly.type
_entity_poly.pdbx_seq_one_letter_code
_entity_poly.pdbx_strand_id
1 'polypeptide(L)'
;KLLAATAALLMSPRILATQNIVLPVAVAALQRSVHGVLLGKVVRPDWITHGVPKTAKLSSFKLKLPGDGQGGNKAMASDGQYLYVHSSRGLFKIGSGYSGTIRGHVYQYKSDFYTDKRGWLGFAQGQLYYRSLGK
;
A
#
# COMPACT_ATOMS: atom_id res chain seq x y z
N LYS A 1 13.64 24.98 -9.55
CA LYS A 1 14.00 24.04 -8.46
C LYS A 1 13.14 22.77 -8.47
N LEU A 2 11.79 22.85 -8.48
CA LEU A 2 10.90 21.67 -8.56
C LEU A 2 11.13 20.79 -9.79
N LEU A 3 11.22 21.41 -10.98
CA LEU A 3 11.41 20.70 -12.25
C LEU A 3 12.76 19.95 -12.34
N ALA A 4 13.80 20.48 -11.68
CA ALA A 4 15.11 19.85 -11.61
C ALA A 4 15.09 18.60 -10.71
N ALA A 5 14.32 18.62 -9.61
CA ALA A 5 14.14 17.45 -8.75
C ALA A 5 13.35 16.33 -9.45
N THR A 6 12.32 16.68 -10.23
CA THR A 6 11.60 15.69 -11.05
C THR A 6 12.48 15.13 -12.17
N ALA A 7 13.29 15.97 -12.82
CA ALA A 7 14.25 15.51 -13.83
C ALA A 7 15.28 14.55 -13.21
N ALA A 8 15.82 14.87 -12.04
CA ALA A 8 16.76 14.00 -11.33
C ALA A 8 16.15 12.63 -10.96
N LEU A 9 14.87 12.58 -10.56
CA LEU A 9 14.16 11.32 -10.33
C LEU A 9 13.97 10.51 -11.62
N LEU A 10 13.59 11.16 -12.72
CA LEU A 10 13.40 10.49 -14.01
C LEU A 10 14.72 9.99 -14.61
N MET A 11 15.81 10.71 -14.36
CA MET A 11 17.15 10.39 -14.85
C MET A 11 17.96 9.50 -13.89
N SER A 12 17.35 9.03 -12.80
CA SER A 12 18.06 8.25 -11.78
C SER A 12 18.42 6.83 -12.29
N PRO A 13 19.65 6.35 -12.04
CA PRO A 13 20.08 4.99 -12.40
C PRO A 13 19.13 3.91 -11.90
N ARG A 14 18.93 2.85 -12.71
CA ARG A 14 18.00 1.74 -12.44
C ARG A 14 18.27 1.00 -11.11
N ILE A 15 19.49 1.10 -10.58
CA ILE A 15 19.90 0.56 -9.27
C ILE A 15 19.29 1.36 -8.11
N LEU A 16 19.09 2.67 -8.26
CA LEU A 16 18.40 3.50 -7.27
C LEU A 16 16.88 3.32 -7.33
N ALA A 17 16.35 2.77 -8.42
CA ALA A 17 14.91 2.48 -8.56
C ALA A 17 14.42 1.37 -7.62
N THR A 18 15.32 0.57 -7.02
CA THR A 18 14.99 -0.43 -6.01
C THR A 18 15.02 0.11 -4.58
N GLN A 19 15.53 1.34 -4.37
CA GLN A 19 15.54 1.99 -3.07
C GLN A 19 14.17 2.59 -2.76
N ASN A 20 13.79 2.58 -1.48
CA ASN A 20 12.61 3.32 -1.02
C ASN A 20 12.89 4.83 -1.12
N ILE A 21 12.45 5.45 -2.21
CA ILE A 21 12.57 6.89 -2.40
C ILE A 21 11.43 7.57 -1.63
N VAL A 22 11.79 8.37 -0.64
CA VAL A 22 10.83 9.29 -0.01
C VAL A 22 10.46 10.33 -1.07
N LEU A 23 9.20 10.34 -1.50
CA LEU A 23 8.73 11.29 -2.50
C LEU A 23 8.99 12.72 -2.00
N PRO A 24 9.81 13.52 -2.70
CA PRO A 24 10.09 14.88 -2.27
C PRO A 24 8.79 15.69 -2.24
N VAL A 25 8.56 16.45 -1.16
CA VAL A 25 7.35 17.29 -0.96
C VAL A 25 7.08 18.18 -2.18
N ALA A 26 8.15 18.69 -2.77
CA ALA A 26 8.20 19.38 -4.05
C ALA A 26 7.42 18.70 -5.19
N VAL A 27 7.66 17.40 -5.41
CA VAL A 27 7.07 16.61 -6.49
C VAL A 27 5.61 16.31 -6.17
N ALA A 28 5.31 15.99 -4.92
CA ALA A 28 3.93 15.80 -4.47
C ALA A 28 3.10 17.07 -4.63
N ALA A 29 3.67 18.25 -4.32
CA ALA A 29 3.03 19.55 -4.51
C ALA A 29 2.77 19.83 -5.99
N LEU A 30 3.78 19.61 -6.86
CA LEU A 30 3.62 19.79 -8.31
C LEU A 30 2.52 18.88 -8.86
N GLN A 31 2.51 17.61 -8.47
CA GLN A 31 1.49 16.65 -8.88
C GLN A 31 0.08 17.15 -8.49
N ARG A 32 -0.09 17.68 -7.27
CA ARG A 32 -1.36 18.25 -6.82
C ARG A 32 -1.76 19.48 -7.63
N SER A 33 -0.82 20.39 -7.92
CA SER A 33 -1.08 21.60 -8.72
C SER A 33 -1.51 21.26 -10.15
N VAL A 34 -0.81 20.35 -10.82
CA VAL A 34 -1.17 19.89 -12.19
C VAL A 34 -2.56 19.26 -12.19
N HIS A 35 -2.88 18.42 -11.20
CA HIS A 35 -4.22 17.86 -11.08
C HIS A 35 -5.30 18.91 -10.80
N GLY A 36 -5.02 19.95 -10.01
CA GLY A 36 -5.96 21.05 -9.77
C GLY A 36 -6.32 21.80 -11.06
N VAL A 37 -5.30 22.13 -11.87
CA VAL A 37 -5.49 22.77 -13.19
C VAL A 37 -6.32 21.87 -14.11
N LEU A 38 -5.97 20.58 -14.22
CA LEU A 38 -6.70 19.62 -15.08
C LEU A 38 -8.17 19.44 -14.67
N LEU A 39 -8.49 19.59 -13.38
CA LEU A 39 -9.84 19.46 -12.87
C LEU A 39 -10.62 20.78 -12.83
N GLY A 40 -9.98 21.91 -13.16
CA GLY A 40 -10.57 23.24 -12.99
C GLY A 40 -10.90 23.58 -11.52
N LYS A 41 -10.22 22.95 -10.56
CA LYS A 41 -10.49 23.09 -9.12
C LYS A 41 -9.21 23.48 -8.39
N VAL A 42 -9.33 24.40 -7.43
CA VAL A 42 -8.19 24.84 -6.59
C VAL A 42 -7.62 23.68 -5.76
N VAL A 43 -8.46 22.72 -5.36
CA VAL A 43 -8.06 21.57 -4.55
C VAL A 43 -8.66 20.29 -5.13
N ARG A 44 -7.82 19.27 -5.33
CA ARG A 44 -8.27 17.92 -5.68
C ARG A 44 -8.93 17.28 -4.44
N PRO A 45 -10.09 16.61 -4.57
CA PRO A 45 -10.64 15.77 -3.51
C PRO A 45 -9.60 14.74 -3.07
N ASP A 46 -9.24 14.73 -1.79
CA ASP A 46 -8.28 13.76 -1.29
C ASP A 46 -8.92 12.38 -1.10
N TRP A 47 -8.08 11.37 -0.99
CA TRP A 47 -8.53 9.99 -0.81
C TRP A 47 -9.06 9.70 0.59
N ILE A 48 -8.81 10.60 1.55
CA ILE A 48 -9.30 10.48 2.94
C ILE A 48 -10.78 10.85 2.99
N THR A 49 -11.17 11.90 2.27
CA THR A 49 -12.53 12.46 2.24
C THR A 49 -13.39 11.81 1.17
N HIS A 50 -12.83 11.50 -0.01
CA HIS A 50 -13.60 11.00 -1.16
C HIS A 50 -13.21 9.58 -1.60
N GLY A 51 -12.28 8.94 -0.91
CA GLY A 51 -11.82 7.59 -1.24
C GLY A 51 -10.93 7.53 -2.48
N VAL A 52 -10.55 6.30 -2.86
CA VAL A 52 -9.68 6.05 -4.01
C VAL A 52 -10.54 5.79 -5.28
N PRO A 53 -10.32 6.52 -6.39
CA PRO A 53 -11.04 6.29 -7.64
C PRO A 53 -10.83 4.88 -8.18
N LYS A 54 -11.87 4.26 -8.78
CA LYS A 54 -11.75 2.94 -9.43
C LYS A 54 -10.72 2.93 -10.57
N THR A 55 -10.58 4.05 -11.27
CA THR A 55 -9.60 4.27 -12.34
C THR A 55 -8.15 4.36 -11.84
N ALA A 56 -7.93 4.54 -10.53
CA ALA A 56 -6.59 4.55 -9.95
C ALA A 56 -5.98 3.15 -9.79
N LYS A 57 -6.72 2.09 -10.15
CA LYS A 57 -6.23 0.71 -10.14
C LYS A 57 -5.19 0.51 -11.26
N LEU A 58 -3.92 0.53 -10.90
CA LEU A 58 -2.81 0.29 -11.85
C LEU A 58 -2.58 -1.20 -12.12
N SER A 59 -2.66 -2.03 -11.09
CA SER A 59 -2.34 -3.45 -11.17
C SER A 59 -3.14 -4.23 -10.13
N SER A 60 -3.39 -5.49 -10.42
CA SER A 60 -4.04 -6.43 -9.51
C SER A 60 -3.50 -7.83 -9.77
N PHE A 61 -3.36 -8.61 -8.72
CA PHE A 61 -2.96 -9.99 -8.80
C PHE A 61 -3.87 -10.82 -7.87
N LYS A 62 -4.10 -12.07 -8.27
CA LYS A 62 -4.86 -13.02 -7.47
C LYS A 62 -3.90 -13.70 -6.49
N LEU A 63 -4.27 -13.68 -5.22
CA LEU A 63 -3.49 -14.31 -4.16
C LEU A 63 -4.13 -15.67 -3.83
N LYS A 64 -3.36 -16.75 -3.94
CA LYS A 64 -3.80 -18.09 -3.53
C LYS A 64 -3.31 -18.33 -2.10
N LEU A 65 -4.14 -18.00 -1.11
CA LEU A 65 -3.83 -18.31 0.28
C LEU A 65 -4.30 -19.74 0.63
N PRO A 66 -3.57 -20.47 1.48
CA PRO A 66 -3.96 -21.81 1.91
C PRO A 66 -5.38 -21.83 2.50
N GLY A 67 -6.26 -22.56 1.80
CA GLY A 67 -7.66 -22.81 2.13
C GLY A 67 -8.57 -21.57 2.16
N ASP A 68 -8.43 -20.69 1.16
CA ASP A 68 -9.33 -19.57 0.91
C ASP A 68 -10.77 -20.06 0.58
N GLY A 69 -11.49 -20.48 1.60
CA GLY A 69 -12.94 -20.60 1.61
C GLY A 69 -13.54 -19.21 1.63
N GLN A 70 -14.58 -19.01 0.82
CA GLN A 70 -15.17 -17.71 0.51
C GLN A 70 -15.45 -16.84 1.75
N GLY A 71 -15.06 -15.56 1.69
CA GLY A 71 -15.84 -14.50 2.33
C GLY A 71 -15.61 -14.18 3.81
N GLY A 72 -14.41 -14.34 4.36
CA GLY A 72 -14.07 -13.76 5.66
C GLY A 72 -13.77 -12.25 5.59
N ASN A 73 -14.14 -11.48 6.63
CA ASN A 73 -13.65 -10.11 6.81
C ASN A 73 -12.12 -10.14 6.98
N LYS A 74 -11.39 -9.72 5.95
CA LYS A 74 -9.93 -9.64 5.95
C LYS A 74 -9.51 -8.22 6.27
N ALA A 75 -8.68 -8.04 7.28
CA ALA A 75 -7.98 -6.77 7.48
C ALA A 75 -6.69 -6.78 6.66
N MET A 76 -6.31 -5.63 6.12
CA MET A 76 -5.05 -5.50 5.39
C MET A 76 -4.35 -4.18 5.71
N ALA A 77 -3.02 -4.23 5.70
CA ALA A 77 -2.15 -3.07 5.78
C ALA A 77 -0.96 -3.25 4.82
N SER A 78 -0.24 -2.17 4.56
CA SER A 78 0.94 -2.17 3.70
C SER A 78 2.00 -1.25 4.28
N ASP A 79 3.26 -1.66 4.19
CA ASP A 79 4.43 -0.81 4.45
C ASP A 79 5.10 -0.32 3.14
N GLY A 80 4.48 -0.62 1.99
CA GLY A 80 4.99 -0.36 0.64
C GLY A 80 5.75 -1.55 0.04
N GLN A 81 6.51 -2.28 0.85
CA GLN A 81 7.29 -3.45 0.41
C GLN A 81 6.50 -4.76 0.56
N TYR A 82 5.75 -4.88 1.64
CA TYR A 82 4.94 -6.03 2.00
C TYR A 82 3.49 -5.62 2.22
N LEU A 83 2.60 -6.53 1.85
CA LEU A 83 1.19 -6.53 2.20
C LEU A 83 1.00 -7.46 3.39
N TYR A 84 0.39 -6.94 4.45
CA TYR A 84 0.00 -7.70 5.62
C TYR A 84 -1.49 -8.00 5.51
N VAL A 85 -1.86 -9.28 5.57
CA VAL A 85 -3.25 -9.72 5.44
C VAL A 85 -3.60 -10.58 6.65
N HIS A 86 -4.61 -10.17 7.40
CA HIS A 86 -5.19 -10.95 8.49
C HIS A 86 -6.47 -11.64 8.01
N SER A 87 -6.61 -12.93 8.31
CA SER A 87 -7.80 -13.72 8.02
C SER A 87 -8.09 -14.72 9.15
N SER A 88 -9.12 -15.54 8.98
CA SER A 88 -9.43 -16.67 9.88
C SER A 88 -8.34 -17.75 9.95
N ARG A 89 -7.31 -17.64 9.13
CA ARG A 89 -6.14 -18.52 9.12
C ARG A 89 -4.91 -17.84 9.74
N GLY A 90 -5.07 -16.64 10.30
CA GLY A 90 -3.99 -15.90 10.94
C GLY A 90 -3.45 -14.77 10.06
N LEU A 91 -2.16 -14.48 10.19
CA LEU A 91 -1.51 -13.31 9.60
C LEU A 91 -0.47 -13.70 8.56
N PHE A 92 -0.58 -13.10 7.37
CA PHE A 92 0.32 -13.32 6.24
C PHE A 92 1.13 -12.05 5.96
N LYS A 93 2.44 -12.22 5.73
CA LYS A 93 3.34 -11.22 5.16
C LYS A 93 3.63 -11.58 3.72
N ILE A 94 3.22 -10.73 2.79
CA ILE A 94 3.17 -11.04 1.36
C ILE A 94 3.95 -10.00 0.58
N GLY A 95 4.77 -10.39 -0.39
CA GLY A 95 5.48 -9.45 -1.25
C GLY A 95 4.54 -8.62 -2.12
N SER A 96 4.73 -7.30 -2.13
CA SER A 96 3.93 -6.40 -2.98
C SER A 96 4.34 -6.44 -4.46
N GLY A 97 5.56 -6.91 -4.74
CA GLY A 97 6.19 -6.79 -6.06
C GLY A 97 7.05 -5.54 -6.22
N TYR A 98 7.14 -4.71 -5.17
CA TYR A 98 7.99 -3.53 -5.10
C TYR A 98 9.13 -3.74 -4.10
N SER A 99 10.13 -2.85 -4.15
CA SER A 99 11.29 -2.85 -3.25
C SER A 99 11.97 -4.22 -3.13
N GLY A 100 12.12 -4.92 -4.26
CA GLY A 100 12.79 -6.23 -4.35
C GLY A 100 11.96 -7.46 -3.94
N THR A 101 10.68 -7.29 -3.58
CA THR A 101 9.83 -8.44 -3.23
C THR A 101 9.22 -9.12 -4.45
N ILE A 102 8.96 -10.43 -4.33
CA ILE A 102 8.24 -11.20 -5.34
C ILE A 102 6.74 -10.99 -5.10
N ARG A 103 6.05 -10.45 -6.11
CA ARG A 103 4.60 -10.17 -6.05
C ARG A 103 3.81 -11.43 -5.68
N GLY A 104 3.06 -11.36 -4.59
CA GLY A 104 2.19 -12.44 -4.13
C GLY A 104 2.89 -13.59 -3.40
N HIS A 105 4.22 -13.55 -3.26
CA HIS A 105 4.95 -14.54 -2.49
C HIS A 105 4.73 -14.34 -0.98
N VAL A 106 4.44 -15.42 -0.25
CA VAL A 106 4.26 -15.38 1.21
C VAL A 106 5.63 -15.55 1.86
N TYR A 107 6.13 -14.48 2.47
CA TYR A 107 7.42 -14.46 3.16
C TYR A 107 7.32 -14.94 4.60
N GLN A 108 6.16 -14.73 5.23
CA GLN A 108 5.92 -15.18 6.61
C GLN A 108 4.44 -15.45 6.82
N TYR A 109 4.16 -16.45 7.64
CA TYR A 109 2.82 -16.86 8.00
C TYR A 109 2.76 -17.18 9.50
N LYS A 110 1.81 -16.58 10.21
CA LYS A 110 1.49 -16.89 11.60
C LYS A 110 0.07 -17.43 11.65
N SER A 111 -0.09 -18.75 11.75
CA SER A 111 -1.39 -19.42 11.71
C SER A 111 -2.31 -19.03 12.87
N ASP A 112 -1.76 -18.77 14.05
CA ASP A 112 -2.53 -18.65 15.29
C ASP A 112 -2.82 -17.19 15.67
N PHE A 113 -2.61 -16.26 14.73
CA PHE A 113 -2.75 -14.83 14.99
C PHE A 113 -4.23 -14.41 14.92
N TYR A 114 -4.92 -14.45 16.06
CA TYR A 114 -6.29 -13.96 16.24
C TYR A 114 -7.27 -14.45 15.16
N THR A 115 -7.24 -15.76 14.86
CA THR A 115 -8.05 -16.42 13.82
C THR A 115 -9.56 -16.24 14.02
N ASP A 116 -10.00 -16.19 15.28
CA ASP A 116 -11.42 -16.12 15.62
C ASP A 116 -11.93 -14.69 15.76
N LYS A 117 -11.03 -13.69 15.68
CA LYS A 117 -11.37 -12.29 15.89
C LYS A 117 -11.32 -11.52 14.59
N ARG A 118 -12.31 -10.65 14.38
CA ARG A 118 -12.23 -9.62 13.34
C ARG A 118 -11.43 -8.45 13.87
N GLY A 119 -10.70 -7.76 13.01
CA GLY A 119 -9.91 -6.62 13.44
C GLY A 119 -9.59 -5.64 12.33
N TRP A 120 -8.73 -4.69 12.66
CA TRP A 120 -8.11 -3.74 11.75
C TRP A 120 -6.59 -3.87 11.85
N LEU A 121 -5.91 -3.69 10.71
CA LEU A 121 -4.45 -3.63 10.64
C LEU A 121 -4.01 -2.22 10.27
N GLY A 122 -2.98 -1.74 10.93
CA GLY A 122 -2.33 -0.46 10.61
C GLY A 122 -0.83 -0.60 10.64
N PHE A 123 -0.15 0.04 9.69
CA PHE A 123 1.30 0.11 9.71
C PHE A 123 1.72 1.57 9.95
N ALA A 124 2.53 1.79 10.98
CA ALA A 124 3.07 3.11 11.30
C ALA A 124 4.45 2.96 11.96
N GLN A 125 5.37 3.86 11.63
CA GLN A 125 6.71 3.94 12.24
C GLN A 125 7.46 2.59 12.29
N GLY A 126 7.36 1.77 11.24
CA GLY A 126 8.04 0.48 11.16
C GLY A 126 7.34 -0.66 11.91
N GLN A 127 6.18 -0.41 12.55
CA GLN A 127 5.43 -1.39 13.31
C GLN A 127 4.08 -1.68 12.69
N LEU A 128 3.67 -2.96 12.75
CA LEU A 128 2.34 -3.40 12.37
C LEU A 128 1.48 -3.56 13.64
N TYR A 129 0.41 -2.79 13.69
CA TYR A 129 -0.58 -2.80 14.76
C TYR A 129 -1.80 -3.59 14.34
N TYR A 130 -2.36 -4.35 15.28
CA TYR A 130 -3.63 -5.03 15.12
C TYR A 130 -4.59 -4.57 16.21
N ARG A 131 -5.80 -4.18 15.82
CA ARG A 131 -6.89 -3.85 16.74
C ARG A 131 -8.02 -4.85 16.52
N SER A 132 -8.35 -5.63 17.55
CA SER A 132 -9.56 -6.47 17.56
C SER A 132 -10.82 -5.60 17.56
N LEU A 133 -11.83 -5.99 16.77
CA LEU A 133 -13.15 -5.35 16.68
C LEU A 133 -14.21 -6.06 17.56
N GLY A 134 -13.80 -7.00 18.42
CA GLY A 134 -14.64 -7.60 19.46
C GLY A 134 -14.62 -6.81 20.77
N LYS A 135 -15.69 -6.94 21.58
CA LYS A 135 -15.70 -6.53 22.99
C LYS A 135 -14.64 -7.31 23.78
#